data_AF-A0A8S3DSC7-F1
#
_entry.id   AF-A0A8S3DSC7-F1
#
_cell.length_a   1.000
_cell.length_b   1.000
_cell.length_c   1.000
_cell.angle_alpha   90.00
_cell.angle_beta   90.00
_cell.angle_gamma   90.00
#
_symmetry.space_group_name_H-M   'P 1'
#
loop_
_entity.id
_entity.type
_entity.pdbx_description
1 polymer ?
#
loop_
_entity_poly.entity_id
_entity_poly.type
_entity_poly.pdbx_seq_one_letter_code
_entity_poly.pdbx_strand_id
1 'polypeptide(L)' 'IRSTQTIVADVPQFSSVMPNMPWIQRSISTPISLVRRDGVVYLTPLMFTYTPQPAPPRKNTPSPPAVLSVTSENIFCE' A
#
# COMPACT_ATOMS: atom_id res chain seq x y z
N ILE A 1 12.01 7.40 11.02
CA ILE A 1 11.27 8.66 11.33
C ILE A 1 12.05 9.81 10.75
N ARG A 2 11.43 10.68 9.94
CA ARG A 2 12.11 11.83 9.34
C ARG A 2 11.85 13.11 10.15
N SER A 3 10.66 13.27 10.70
CA SER A 3 10.29 14.35 11.64
C SER A 3 9.15 13.90 12.56
N THR A 4 8.68 14.79 13.44
CA THR A 4 7.47 14.57 14.26
C THR A 4 6.19 14.46 13.44
N GLN A 5 6.20 14.95 12.20
CA GLN A 5 5.06 14.93 11.27
C GLN A 5 5.23 13.92 10.13
N THR A 6 6.41 13.30 9.99
CA THR A 6 6.73 12.49 8.81
C THR A 6 7.48 11.21 9.17
N ILE A 7 6.91 10.09 8.74
CA ILE A 7 7.48 8.76 8.85
C ILE A 7 7.61 8.20 7.42
N VAL A 8 8.75 7.60 7.13
CA VAL A 8 9.01 6.87 5.89
C VAL A 8 9.35 5.45 6.28
N ALA A 9 8.74 4.49 5.60
CA ALA A 9 8.94 3.07 5.80
C ALA A 9 8.93 2.36 4.44
N ASP A 10 9.67 1.26 4.36
CA ASP A 10 9.68 0.42 3.17
C ASP A 10 8.34 -0.33 3.07
N VAL A 11 7.81 -0.42 1.85
CA VAL A 11 6.62 -1.22 1.57
C VAL A 11 7.00 -2.69 1.70
N PRO A 12 6.32 -3.48 2.55
CA PRO A 12 6.63 -4.89 2.68
C PRO A 12 6.28 -5.64 1.39
N GLN A 13 6.93 -6.78 1.18
CA GLN A 13 6.56 -7.68 0.10
C GLN A 13 5.13 -8.18 0.29
N PHE A 14 4.38 -8.35 -0.81
CA PHE A 14 2.99 -8.78 -0.75
C PHE A 14 2.82 -10.11 -0.01
N SER A 15 3.74 -11.05 -0.24
CA SER A 15 3.77 -12.36 0.42
C SER A 15 3.94 -12.30 1.94
N SER A 16 4.50 -11.23 2.49
CA SER A 16 4.59 -11.06 3.95
C SER A 16 3.24 -10.68 4.57
N VAL A 17 2.36 -10.07 3.79
CA VAL A 17 1.04 -9.61 4.23
C VAL A 17 -0.04 -10.65 3.93
N MET A 18 0.07 -11.32 2.78
CA MET A 18 -0.81 -12.42 2.39
C MET A 18 0.01 -13.65 1.97
N PRO A 19 0.54 -14.43 2.94
CA PRO A 19 1.44 -15.55 2.65
C PRO A 19 0.82 -16.66 1.81
N ASN A 20 -0.51 -16.82 1.89
CA ASN A 20 -1.24 -17.84 1.12
C ASN A 20 -1.65 -17.37 -0.28
N MET A 21 -1.23 -16.18 -0.70
CA MET A 21 -1.54 -15.63 -2.02
C MET A 21 -0.26 -15.10 -2.68
N PRO A 22 0.46 -15.94 -3.42
CA PRO A 22 1.77 -15.58 -3.96
C PRO A 22 1.73 -14.51 -5.06
N TRP A 23 0.57 -14.22 -5.63
CA TRP A 23 0.40 -13.17 -6.64
C TRP A 23 -0.94 -12.44 -6.48
N ILE A 24 -0.95 -11.18 -6.89
CA ILE A 24 -2.14 -10.33 -6.85
C ILE A 24 -2.86 -10.47 -8.19
N GLN A 25 -4.15 -10.85 -8.18
CA GLN A 25 -5.01 -10.86 -9.38
C GLN A 25 -5.93 -9.65 -9.44
N ARG A 26 -6.21 -9.02 -8.30
CA ARG A 26 -7.10 -7.86 -8.14
C ARG A 26 -6.50 -6.93 -7.10
N SER A 27 -6.80 -5.64 -7.16
CA SER A 27 -6.34 -4.68 -6.16
C SER A 27 -6.76 -5.09 -4.76
N ILE A 28 -5.82 -5.08 -3.81
CA ILE A 28 -6.07 -5.45 -2.42
C ILE A 28 -5.64 -4.30 -1.53
N SER A 29 -6.55 -3.85 -0.67
CA SER A 29 -6.31 -2.77 0.29
C SER A 29 -6.11 -3.34 1.68
N THR A 30 -5.08 -2.87 2.37
CA THR A 30 -4.72 -3.28 3.73
C THR A 30 -4.63 -2.04 4.63
N PRO A 31 -5.19 -2.09 5.85
CA PRO A 31 -5.19 -0.95 6.75
C PRO A 31 -3.77 -0.61 7.23
N ILE A 32 -3.50 0.68 7.39
CA ILE A 32 -2.25 1.18 7.96
C ILE A 32 -2.48 1.50 9.44
N SER A 33 -1.53 1.11 10.30
CA SER A 33 -1.54 1.42 11.72
C SER A 33 -0.16 1.86 12.18
N LEU A 34 -0.12 2.76 13.17
CA LEU A 34 1.13 3.14 13.83
C LEU A 34 1.25 2.36 15.13
N VAL A 35 2.33 1.61 15.27
CA VAL A 35 2.61 0.83 16.49
C VAL A 35 3.72 1.52 17.27
N ARG A 36 3.43 1.89 18.52
CA ARG A 36 4.43 2.43 19.44
C ARG A 36 5.24 1.29 20.06
N ARG A 37 6.47 1.58 20.49
CA ARG A 37 7.42 0.57 20.99
C ARG A 37 6.87 -0.26 22.17
N ASP A 38 5.98 0.31 22.97
CA ASP A 38 5.31 -0.35 24.10
C ASP A 38 4.08 -1.17 23.70
N GLY A 39 3.79 -1.31 22.39
CA GLY A 39 2.72 -2.14 21.87
C GLY A 39 1.38 -1.43 21.66
N VAL A 40 1.30 -0.12 21.95
CA VAL A 40 0.08 0.65 21.67
C VAL A 40 -0.11 0.80 20.15
N VAL A 41 -1.32 0.48 19.68
CA VAL A 41 -1.70 0.58 18.26
C VAL A 41 -2.59 1.80 18.07
N TYR A 42 -2.15 2.71 17.21
CA TYR A 42 -2.96 3.82 16.71
C TYR A 42 -3.51 3.43 15.35
N LEU A 43 -4.82 3.20 15.31
CA LEU A 43 -5.54 2.99 14.06
C LEU A 43 -5.53 4.29 13.26
N THR A 44 -5.33 4.16 11.96
CA THR A 44 -5.44 5.28 11.03
C THR A 44 -6.54 4.98 10.02
N PRO A 45 -7.17 6.00 9.43
CA PRO A 45 -8.15 5.79 8.36
C PRO A 45 -7.47 5.44 7.01
N LEU A 46 -6.15 5.28 6.99
CA LEU A 46 -5.38 5.10 5.76
C LEU A 46 -5.38 3.63 5.33
N MET A 47 -5.52 3.41 4.03
CA MET A 47 -5.40 2.11 3.38
C MET A 47 -4.21 2.11 2.41
N PHE A 48 -3.43 1.04 2.42
CA PHE A 48 -2.41 0.77 1.43
C PHE A 48 -2.96 -0.22 0.39
N THR A 49 -2.87 0.11 -0.90
CA THR A 49 -3.41 -0.74 -1.96
C THR A 49 -2.31 -1.37 -2.80
N TYR A 50 -2.26 -2.70 -2.79
CA TYR A 50 -1.47 -3.50 -3.71
C TYR A 50 -2.22 -3.70 -5.01
N THR A 51 -1.77 -3.08 -6.09
CA THR A 51 -2.33 -3.27 -7.42
C THR A 51 -1.57 -4.37 -8.17
N PRO A 52 -2.26 -5.29 -8.87
CA PRO A 52 -1.58 -6.20 -9.77
C PRO A 52 -0.92 -5.37 -10.87
N GLN A 53 0.28 -5.79 -11.30
CA GLN A 53 0.87 -5.18 -12.47
C GLN A 53 -0.09 -5.38 -13.65
N PRO A 54 -0.44 -4.32 -14.41
CA PRO A 54 -1.23 -4.47 -15.63
C PRO A 54 -0.58 -5.56 -16.48
N ALA A 55 -1.39 -6.46 -17.04
CA ALA A 55 -0.88 -7.55 -17.86
C ALA A 55 0.22 -7.02 -18.81
N PRO A 56 1.31 -7.79 -19.04
CA PRO A 56 2.39 -7.34 -19.89
C PRO A 56 1.81 -6.75 -21.17
N PRO A 57 2.23 -5.55 -21.59
CA PRO A 57 1.75 -4.99 -22.83
C PRO A 57 1.94 -6.07 -23.90
N ARG A 58 0.92 -6.31 -24.74
CA ARG A 58 1.09 -7.13 -25.95
C ARG A 58 2.39 -6.66 -26.59
N LYS A 59 3.24 -7.58 -27.06
CA LYS A 59 4.67 -7.42 -27.46
C LYS A 59 5.05 -6.18 -28.30
N ASN A 60 4.09 -5.34 -28.71
CA ASN A 60 4.23 -4.21 -29.60
C ASN A 60 3.87 -2.84 -28.98
N THR A 61 3.69 -2.70 -27.66
CA THR A 61 3.45 -1.36 -27.07
C THR A 61 4.45 -1.01 -25.98
N PRO A 62 5.06 0.19 -26.01
CA PRO A 62 6.00 0.63 -24.99
C PRO A 62 5.33 0.68 -23.61
N SER A 63 5.98 0.10 -22.61
CA SER A 63 5.49 0.01 -21.23
C SER A 63 5.44 1.41 -20.57
N PRO A 64 4.31 1.87 -20.02
CA PRO A 64 4.30 3.03 -19.14
C PRO A 64 4.93 2.67 -17.79
N PRO A 65 5.56 3.65 -17.09
CA PRO A 65 6.16 3.42 -15.78
C PRO A 65 5.10 2.96 -14.77
N ALA A 66 5.48 2.04 -13.88
CA ALA A 66 4.62 1.59 -12.79
C ALA A 66 4.19 2.78 -11.92
N VAL A 67 2.89 3.09 -11.90
CA VAL A 67 2.33 4.17 -11.10
C VAL A 67 1.88 3.58 -9.76
N LEU A 68 2.58 3.93 -8.68
CA LEU A 68 2.11 3.68 -7.32
C LEU A 68 1.10 4.78 -6.96
N SER A 69 -0.18 4.45 -6.87
CA SER A 69 -1.22 5.39 -6.46
C SER A 69 -1.48 5.26 -4.95
N VAL A 70 -1.10 6.27 -4.17
CA VAL A 70 -1.56 6.44 -2.79
C VAL A 70 -2.81 7.32 -2.86
N THR A 71 -3.99 6.73 -2.68
CA THR A 71 -5.23 7.49 -2.58
C THR A 71 -5.44 7.91 -1.13
N SER A 72 -5.18 9.19 -0.86
CA SER A 72 -5.64 9.85 0.36
C SER A 72 -7.08 10.30 0.13
N GLU A 73 -8.07 9.49 0.52
CA GLU A 73 -9.44 10.00 0.63
C GLU A 73 -9.53 10.85 1.90
N ASN A 74 -9.51 12.18 1.73
CA ASN A 74 -9.85 13.11 2.81
C ASN A 74 -11.38 13.34 2.82
N ILE A 75 -11.98 12.97 3.96
CA ILE A 75 -13.08 13.64 4.68
C ILE A 75 -14.53 13.36 4.20
N PHE A 76 -15.32 12.76 5.09
CA PHE A 76 -16.52 13.43 5.61
C PHE A 76 -16.46 13.49 7.14
N CYS A 77 -16.72 14.69 7.66
CA CYS A 77 -16.92 15.00 9.06
C CYS A 77 -18.29 14.49 9.53
N GLU A 78 -18.36 14.00 10.77
CA GLU A 78 -19.43 14.32 11.71
C GLU A 78 -18.81 14.73 13.05
#